data_AF-A0A516X5P6-F1
#
_entry.id   AF-A0A516X5P6-F1
#
_cell.length_a   1.000
_cell.length_b   1.000
_cell.length_c   1.000
_cell.angle_alpha   90.00
_cell.angle_beta   90.00
_cell.angle_gamma   90.00
#
_symmetry.space_group_name_H-M   'P 1'
#
loop_
_entity.id
_entity.type
_entity.pdbx_description
1 polymer ?
#
loop_
_entity_poly.entity_id
_entity_poly.type
_entity_poly.pdbx_seq_one_letter_code
_entity_poly.pdbx_strand_id
1 'polypeptide(L)'
;MGVTIYPSAGKHGAEREEVLAALRHPVVRYSIVTAFEDADTYMFIARIGHDEWVEVAAEYRMGAWHVFHAMMLTHRVAREVFAMTEGALDLRLKVGRQRGPRSSAGREGGE
;
A
#
# COMPACT_ATOMS: atom_id res chain seq x y z
N MET A 1 -6.89 -10.85 -13.98
CA MET A 1 -7.41 -10.11 -12.81
C MET A 1 -7.42 -8.62 -13.16
N GLY A 2 -8.60 -8.00 -13.23
CA GLY A 2 -8.71 -6.55 -13.45
C GLY A 2 -8.30 -5.77 -12.20
N VAL A 3 -7.60 -4.64 -12.37
CA VAL A 3 -7.20 -3.75 -11.28
C VAL A 3 -7.45 -2.30 -11.69
N THR A 4 -8.25 -1.60 -10.89
CA THR A 4 -8.49 -0.17 -11.00
C THR A 4 -7.80 0.53 -9.82
N ILE A 5 -6.86 1.44 -10.10
CA ILE A 5 -6.19 2.24 -9.07
C ILE A 5 -6.71 3.66 -9.18
N TYR A 6 -7.44 4.13 -8.17
CA TYR A 6 -7.99 5.48 -8.19
C TYR A 6 -6.89 6.53 -8.05
N PRO A 7 -7.02 7.71 -8.68
CA PRO A 7 -6.06 8.80 -8.51
C PRO A 7 -5.85 9.22 -7.05
N SER A 8 -6.84 9.02 -6.18
CA SER A 8 -6.74 9.25 -4.73
C SER A 8 -5.80 8.27 -4.04
N ALA A 9 -5.65 7.04 -4.56
CA ALA A 9 -4.85 5.99 -3.93
C ALA A 9 -3.35 6.30 -3.96
N GLY A 10 -2.85 6.97 -5.01
CA GLY A 10 -1.42 7.24 -5.21
C GLY A 10 -0.87 8.51 -4.55
N LYS A 11 -1.69 9.26 -3.80
CA LYS A 11 -1.26 10.56 -3.23
C LYS A 11 -0.20 10.46 -2.13
N HIS A 12 0.21 9.25 -1.75
CA HIS A 12 1.00 9.00 -0.54
C HIS A 12 2.28 8.19 -0.77
N GLY A 13 2.81 8.19 -2.00
CA GLY A 13 4.20 7.79 -2.28
C GLY A 13 4.42 6.33 -2.69
N ALA A 14 3.35 5.56 -2.92
CA ALA A 14 3.41 4.22 -3.52
C ALA A 14 3.19 4.29 -5.04
N GLU A 15 4.03 3.60 -5.81
CA GLU A 15 3.96 3.51 -7.27
C GLU A 15 3.04 2.37 -7.74
N ARG A 16 2.61 2.41 -9.00
CA ARG A 16 1.65 1.45 -9.57
C ARG A 16 2.14 0.01 -9.45
N GLU A 17 3.41 -0.21 -9.75
CA GLU A 17 4.05 -1.52 -9.71
C GLU A 17 4.07 -2.09 -8.29
N GLU A 18 4.31 -1.23 -7.30
CA GLU A 18 4.32 -1.57 -5.87
C GLU A 18 2.90 -1.98 -5.41
N VAL A 19 1.87 -1.26 -5.85
CA VAL A 19 0.46 -1.62 -5.61
C VAL A 19 0.11 -2.96 -6.25
N LEU A 20 0.50 -3.19 -7.50
CA LEU A 20 0.23 -4.44 -8.18
C LEU A 20 0.96 -5.62 -7.53
N ALA A 21 2.19 -5.41 -7.06
CA ALA A 21 2.93 -6.41 -6.31
C ALA A 21 2.22 -6.75 -4.99
N ALA A 22 1.73 -5.75 -4.26
CA ALA A 22 1.01 -5.96 -3.00
C ALA A 22 -0.29 -6.76 -3.17
N LEU A 23 -1.03 -6.51 -4.26
CA LEU A 23 -2.24 -7.28 -4.56
C LEU A 23 -1.96 -8.72 -4.98
N ARG A 24 -0.85 -8.97 -5.68
CA ARG A 24 -0.50 -10.31 -6.19
C ARG A 24 0.21 -11.18 -5.17
N HIS A 25 1.05 -10.57 -4.34
CA HIS A 25 1.94 -11.25 -3.41
C HIS A 25 1.93 -10.59 -2.02
N PRO A 26 0.75 -10.52 -1.35
CA PRO A 26 0.69 -9.96 -0.01
C PRO A 26 1.44 -10.87 0.98
N VAL A 27 2.17 -10.24 1.90
CA VAL A 27 2.69 -10.89 3.10
C VAL A 27 1.59 -11.04 4.14
N VAL A 28 0.76 -9.99 4.28
CA VAL A 28 -0.43 -9.99 5.14
C VAL A 28 -1.62 -9.50 4.34
N ARG A 29 -2.76 -10.16 4.50
CA ARG A 29 -4.06 -9.70 4.00
C ARG A 29 -5.08 -9.86 5.11
N TYR A 30 -5.84 -8.80 5.38
CA TYR A 30 -6.93 -8.86 6.34
C TYR A 30 -8.10 -7.99 5.91
N SER A 31 -9.31 -8.39 6.33
CA SER A 31 -10.51 -7.60 6.08
C SER A 31 -10.49 -6.33 6.93
N ILE A 32 -10.92 -5.22 6.35
CA ILE A 32 -11.11 -3.95 7.05
C ILE A 32 -12.56 -3.49 6.85
N VAL A 33 -13.09 -2.79 7.85
CA VAL A 33 -14.40 -2.14 7.73
C VAL A 33 -14.19 -0.76 7.12
N THR A 34 -14.92 -0.45 6.06
CA THR A 34 -15.03 0.91 5.53
C THR A 34 -16.45 1.44 5.70
N ALA A 35 -16.68 2.71 5.35
CA ALA A 35 -18.00 3.31 5.41
C ALA A 35 -19.00 2.72 4.39
N PHE A 36 -18.56 1.84 3.49
CA PHE A 36 -19.39 1.20 2.48
C PHE A 36 -19.64 -0.26 2.88
N GLU A 37 -20.90 -0.58 3.21
CA GLU A 37 -21.32 -1.87 3.77
C GLU A 37 -21.38 -3.01 2.73
N ASP A 38 -21.42 -2.68 1.44
CA ASP A 38 -21.61 -3.61 0.33
C ASP A 38 -20.31 -4.05 -0.36
N ALA A 39 -19.17 -3.60 0.15
CA ALA A 39 -17.86 -3.84 -0.45
C ALA A 39 -16.96 -4.70 0.45
N ASP A 40 -16.59 -5.90 -0.03
CA ASP A 40 -15.57 -6.73 0.59
C ASP A 40 -14.22 -6.00 0.54
N THR A 41 -13.85 -5.39 1.65
CA THR A 41 -12.69 -4.51 1.72
C THR A 41 -11.55 -5.14 2.49
N TYR A 42 -10.34 -5.01 1.95
CA TYR A 42 -9.14 -5.64 2.50
C TYR A 42 -7.98 -4.65 2.55
N MET A 43 -7.14 -4.83 3.57
CA MET A 43 -5.79 -4.28 3.63
C MET A 43 -4.78 -5.35 3.20
N PHE A 44 -3.83 -4.95 2.37
CA PHE A 44 -2.73 -5.76 1.87
C PHE A 44 -1.41 -5.12 2.29
N ILE A 45 -0.55 -5.92 2.89
CA ILE A 45 0.80 -5.51 3.30
C ILE A 45 1.79 -6.32 2.51
N ALA A 46 2.71 -5.65 1.83
CA ALA A 46 3.76 -6.30 1.07
C ALA A 46 5.10 -5.61 1.25
N ARG A 47 6.16 -6.41 1.16
CA ARG A 47 7.53 -5.94 1.11
C ARG A 47 7.87 -5.53 -0.31
N ILE A 48 8.42 -4.34 -0.47
CA ILE A 48 8.91 -3.79 -1.72
C ILE A 48 10.44 -3.70 -1.61
N GLY A 49 11.15 -4.38 -2.50
CA GLY A 49 12.62 -4.45 -2.43
C GLY A 49 13.12 -5.06 -1.11
N HIS A 50 14.22 -4.51 -0.57
CA HIS A 50 14.88 -5.08 0.62
C HIS A 50 14.34 -4.56 1.95
N ASP A 51 13.94 -3.30 2.11
CA ASP A 51 13.56 -2.78 3.44
C ASP A 51 12.30 -1.94 3.45
N GLU A 52 11.67 -1.78 2.29
CA GLU A 52 10.47 -0.96 2.16
C GLU A 52 9.22 -1.85 2.25
N TRP A 53 8.16 -1.28 2.81
CA TRP A 53 6.88 -1.94 2.97
C TRP A 53 5.79 -1.01 2.49
N VAL A 54 4.79 -1.57 1.82
CA VAL A 54 3.63 -0.84 1.32
C VAL A 54 2.37 -1.40 1.98
N GLU A 55 1.47 -0.49 2.32
CA GLU A 55 0.10 -0.80 2.71
C GLU A 55 -0.84 -0.39 1.56
N VAL A 56 -1.74 -1.28 1.18
CA VAL A 56 -2.71 -1.06 0.09
C VAL A 56 -4.08 -1.46 0.59
N ALA A 57 -5.05 -0.54 0.55
CA ALA A 57 -6.44 -0.87 0.82
C ALA A 57 -7.23 -0.92 -0.49
N ALA A 58 -7.94 -2.02 -0.68
CA ALA A 58 -8.72 -2.27 -1.87
C ALA A 58 -10.01 -3.02 -1.57
N GLU A 59 -11.04 -2.73 -2.36
CA GLU A 59 -12.29 -3.47 -2.37
C GLU A 59 -12.33 -4.43 -3.57
N TYR A 60 -12.94 -5.59 -3.38
CA TYR A 60 -13.22 -6.50 -4.49
C TYR A 60 -14.67 -6.35 -4.93
N ARG A 61 -14.89 -5.86 -6.15
CA ARG A 61 -16.24 -5.67 -6.70
C ARG A 61 -16.26 -5.95 -8.19
N MET A 62 -17.37 -6.53 -8.66
CA MET A 62 -17.59 -6.84 -10.09
C MET A 62 -16.42 -7.62 -10.74
N GLY A 63 -15.78 -8.54 -10.00
CA GLY A 63 -14.67 -9.35 -10.50
C GLY A 63 -13.30 -8.65 -10.58
N ALA A 64 -13.18 -7.42 -10.06
CA ALA A 64 -11.97 -6.61 -10.10
C ALA A 64 -11.58 -6.04 -8.73
N TRP A 65 -10.29 -5.76 -8.56
CA TRP A 65 -9.79 -5.00 -7.42
C TRP A 65 -9.86 -3.51 -7.69
N HIS A 66 -10.41 -2.77 -6.75
CA HIS A 66 -10.50 -1.32 -6.78
C HIS A 66 -9.69 -0.75 -5.62
N VAL A 67 -8.55 -0.17 -5.95
CA VAL A 67 -7.59 0.38 -4.97
C VAL A 67 -7.92 1.84 -4.71
N PHE A 68 -8.22 2.16 -3.47
CA PHE A 68 -8.58 3.51 -3.03
C PHE A 68 -7.56 4.13 -2.07
N HIS A 69 -6.63 3.33 -1.52
CA HIS A 69 -5.53 3.79 -0.68
C HIS A 69 -4.27 2.97 -0.95
N ALA A 70 -3.12 3.64 -1.12
CA ALA A 70 -1.82 3.01 -1.18
C ALA A 70 -0.73 3.94 -0.66
N MET A 71 0.08 3.46 0.28
CA MET A 71 1.19 4.25 0.82
C MET A 71 2.31 3.38 1.38
N MET A 72 3.47 4.00 1.60
CA MET A 72 4.51 3.38 2.41
C MET A 72 3.96 3.06 3.81
N LEU A 73 4.31 1.89 4.32
CA LEU A 73 3.83 1.34 5.58
C LEU A 73 3.93 2.37 6.70
N THR A 74 2.82 2.57 7.41
CA THR A 74 2.72 3.50 8.53
C THR A 74 2.95 2.82 9.88
N HIS A 75 3.30 3.59 10.91
CA HIS A 75 3.37 3.09 12.29
C HIS A 75 2.05 2.51 12.79
N ARG A 76 0.92 3.07 12.34
CA ARG A 76 -0.40 2.58 12.70
C ARG A 76 -0.59 1.14 12.19
N VAL A 77 -0.43 0.95 10.88
CA VAL A 77 -0.63 -0.37 10.26
C VAL A 77 0.44 -1.37 10.73
N ALA A 78 1.68 -0.94 10.97
CA ALA A 78 2.69 -1.80 11.57
C ALA A 78 2.30 -2.32 12.97
N ARG A 79 1.59 -1.52 13.78
CA ARG A 79 1.06 -1.95 15.08
C ARG A 79 -0.12 -2.92 14.92
N GLU A 80 -1.01 -2.66 13.96
CA GLU A 80 -2.12 -3.55 13.64
C GLU A 80 -1.59 -4.93 13.23
N VAL A 81 -0.61 -4.99 12.32
CA VAL A 81 0.05 -6.23 11.90
C VAL A 81 0.69 -6.96 13.08
N PHE A 82 1.42 -6.25 13.94
CA PHE A 82 2.05 -6.86 15.12
C PHE A 82 1.00 -7.50 16.05
N ALA A 83 -0.11 -6.80 16.31
CA ALA A 83 -1.18 -7.31 17.16
C ALA A 83 -1.90 -8.51 16.52
N MET A 84 -2.24 -8.43 15.23
CA MET A 84 -2.96 -9.48 14.51
C MET A 84 -2.13 -10.75 14.31
N THR A 85 -0.81 -10.62 14.22
CA THR A 85 0.10 -11.75 14.09
C THR A 85 0.60 -12.27 15.44
N GLU A 86 0.04 -11.77 16.55
CA GLU A 86 0.47 -12.11 17.92
C GLU A 86 1.99 -11.94 18.13
N GLY A 87 2.58 -10.96 17.45
CA GLY A 87 4.00 -10.66 17.48
C GLY A 87 4.87 -11.49 16.53
N ALA A 88 4.32 -12.41 15.74
CA ALA A 88 5.08 -13.19 14.77
C ALA A 88 5.70 -12.33 13.64
N LEU A 89 5.09 -11.17 13.34
CA LEU A 89 5.62 -10.21 12.37
C LEU A 89 5.69 -8.80 12.99
N ASP A 90 6.90 -8.34 13.28
CA ASP A 90 7.15 -6.98 13.80
C ASP A 90 7.70 -6.04 12.72
N LEU A 91 6.82 -5.18 12.20
CA LEU A 91 7.17 -4.15 11.22
C LEU A 91 7.32 -2.76 11.83
N ARG A 92 7.24 -2.62 13.16
CA ARG A 92 7.18 -1.29 13.82
C ARG A 92 8.44 -0.47 13.61
N LEU A 93 9.58 -1.12 13.33
CA LEU A 93 10.86 -0.50 12.97
C LEU A 93 11.12 -0.45 11.45
N LYS A 94 10.16 -0.92 10.63
CA LYS A 94 10.25 -1.00 9.16
C LYS A 94 9.36 0.03 8.44
N VAL A 95 8.88 1.02 9.18
CA VAL A 95 8.10 2.14 8.64
C VAL A 95 9.01 2.97 7.73
N GLY A 96 8.67 3.05 6.45
CA GLY A 96 9.43 3.81 5.48
C GLY A 96 9.32 5.31 5.73
N ARG A 97 10.39 6.09 5.44
CA ARG A 97 10.22 7.54 5.26
C ARG A 97 9.28 7.72 4.07
N GLN A 98 8.19 8.47 4.24
CA GLN A 98 7.37 8.91 3.10
C GLN A 98 8.32 9.49 2.04
N ARG A 99 8.35 8.89 0.85
CA ARG A 99 9.07 9.49 -0.27
C ARG A 99 8.43 10.85 -0.50
N GLY A 100 9.18 11.92 -0.25
CA GLY A 100 8.72 13.29 -0.56
C GLY A 100 8.37 13.40 -2.04
N PRO A 101 7.61 14.42 -2.46
CA PRO A 101 7.37 14.65 -3.88
C PRO A 101 8.72 14.64 -4.59
N ARG A 102 8.89 13.79 -5.62
CA ARG A 102 10.10 13.80 -6.44
C ARG A 102 10.22 15.21 -7.01
N SER A 103 11.10 16.03 -6.45
CA SER A 103 11.54 17.26 -7.11
C SER A 103 12.20 16.80 -8.40
N SER A 104 11.52 17.01 -9.53
CA SER A 104 12.13 16.98 -10.85
C SER A 104 13.16 18.10 -10.90
N ALA A 105 14.38 17.83 -10.41
CA ALA A 105 15.51 18.71 -10.59
C ALA A 105 16.06 18.47 -12.00
N GLY A 106 16.00 19.53 -12.81
CA GLY A 106 16.28 19.51 -14.23
C GLY A 106 17.74 19.22 -14.58
N ARG A 107 17.92 18.77 -15.82
CA ARG A 107 19.16 18.90 -16.56
C ARG A 107 18.83 19.21 -18.03
N GLU A 108 18.32 20.42 -18.25
CA GLU A 108 18.58 21.16 -19.49
C GLU A 108 19.94 21.84 -19.23
N GLY A 109 21.00 21.51 -19.94
CA GLY A 109 21.24 22.05 -21.27
C GLY A 109 22.18 23.25 -21.11
N GLY A 110 23.47 22.99 -20.93
CA GLY A 110 24.51 24.02 -20.90
C GLY A 110 25.40 23.81 -22.11
N GLU A 111 25.23 24.67 -23.12
CA GLU A 111 26.25 25.03 -24.10
C GLU A 111 26.94 26.33 -23.65
#